data_AF-A0A3E0QTJ2-F1
#
_entry.id   AF-A0A3E0QTJ2-F1
#
_cell.length_a   1.000
_cell.length_b   1.000
_cell.length_c   1.000
_cell.angle_alpha   90.00
_cell.angle_beta   90.00
_cell.angle_gamma   90.00
#
_symmetry.space_group_name_H-M   'P 1'
#
loop_
_entity.id
_entity.type
_entity.pdbx_description
1 polymer ?
#
loop_
_entity_poly.entity_id
_entity_poly.type
_entity_poly.pdbx_seq_one_letter_code
_entity_poly.pdbx_strand_id
1 'polypeptide(L)' 'MNDILEHRAKREGRVTPRACVENLMQAIEMGLVDSVVFVARQPNGEIKVGWSDTLDTEIIGLLECGKHMVIREMER' A
#
# COMPACT_ATOMS: atom_id res chain seq x y z
N MET A 1 5.77 -2.58 16.11
CA MET A 1 6.90 -2.75 15.17
C MET A 1 8.00 -1.80 15.62
N ASN A 2 9.25 -2.26 15.75
CA ASN A 2 10.30 -1.54 16.48
C ASN A 2 10.80 -0.32 15.68
N ASP A 3 10.74 0.89 16.24
CA ASP A 3 11.14 2.14 15.54
C ASP A 3 12.60 2.09 15.04
N ILE A 4 13.46 1.29 15.70
CA ILE A 4 14.83 1.04 15.27
C ILE A 4 14.89 0.36 13.90
N LEU A 5 13.96 -0.56 13.59
CA LEU A 5 13.89 -1.26 12.31
C LEU A 5 13.45 -0.31 11.19
N GLU A 6 12.53 0.60 11.47
CA GLU A 6 12.07 1.64 10.54
C GLU A 6 13.20 2.61 10.17
N HIS A 7 13.92 3.12 11.18
CA HIS A 7 15.07 3.99 10.94
C HIS A 7 16.17 3.31 10.12
N ARG A 8 16.41 2.02 10.38
CA ARG A 8 17.38 1.23 9.60
C ARG A 8 16.93 1.01 8.17
N ALA A 9 15.67 0.62 7.95
CA ALA A 9 15.12 0.41 6.61
C ALA A 9 15.17 1.70 5.77
N LYS A 10 14.83 2.84 6.37
CA LYS A 10 14.94 4.16 5.72
C LYS A 10 16.37 4.49 5.30
N ARG A 11 17.38 4.17 6.12
CA ARG A 11 18.81 4.37 5.78
C ARG A 11 19.29 3.46 4.65
N GLU A 12 18.70 2.27 4.52
CA GLU A 12 19.04 1.28 3.49
C GLU A 12 18.19 1.47 2.22
N GLY A 13 17.40 2.54 2.11
CA GLY A 13 16.54 2.81 0.96
C GLY A 13 15.36 1.84 0.81
N ARG A 14 15.01 1.09 1.87
CA ARG A 14 13.91 0.12 1.86
C ARG A 14 12.63 0.78 2.33
N VAL A 15 11.55 0.63 1.57
CA VAL A 15 10.20 1.06 1.98
C VAL A 15 9.60 -0.02 2.88
N THR A 16 9.26 0.35 4.11
CA THR A 16 8.58 -0.53 5.07
C THR A 16 7.06 -0.49 4.87
N PRO A 17 6.33 -1.51 5.35
CA PRO A 17 4.87 -1.44 5.37
C PRO A 17 4.34 -0.18 6.08
N ARG A 18 4.97 0.23 7.18
CA ARG A 18 4.60 1.43 7.92
C ARG A 18 4.78 2.70 7.08
N ALA A 19 5.96 2.88 6.47
CA ALA A 19 6.23 4.05 5.63
C ALA A 19 5.26 4.14 4.45
N CYS A 20 4.89 3.00 3.86
CA CYS A 20 3.88 2.95 2.79
C CYS A 20 2.51 3.45 3.27
N VAL A 21 2.05 2.98 4.44
CA VAL A 21 0.76 3.41 5.02
C VAL A 21 0.80 4.87 5.48
N GLU A 22 1.88 5.33 6.11
CA GLU A 22 2.01 6.73 6.55
C GLU A 22 1.94 7.70 5.37
N ASN A 23 2.59 7.38 4.24
CA ASN A 23 2.49 8.19 3.02
C ASN A 23 1.05 8.22 2.49
N LEU A 24 0.35 7.08 2.49
CA LEU A 24 -1.05 7.01 2.09
C LEU A 24 -1.94 7.86 3.00
N MET A 25 -1.75 7.78 4.33
CA MET A 25 -2.51 8.57 5.29
C MET A 25 -2.32 10.07 5.08
N GLN A 26 -1.09 10.53 4.83
CA GLN A 26 -0.84 11.94 4.49
C GLN A 26 -1.57 12.38 3.22
N ALA A 27 -1.60 11.53 2.18
CA ALA A 27 -2.33 11.83 0.95
C ALA A 27 -3.85 11.91 1.18
N ILE A 28 -4.40 11.04 2.04
CA ILE A 28 -5.80 11.10 2.46
C ILE A 28 -6.08 12.41 3.22
N GLU A 29 -5.23 12.79 4.17
CA GLU A 29 -5.37 14.04 4.94
C GLU A 29 -5.30 15.29 4.06
N MET A 30 -4.54 15.22 2.96
CA MET A 30 -4.46 16.28 1.95
C MET A 30 -5.64 16.28 0.96
N GLY A 31 -6.57 15.32 1.05
CA GLY A 31 -7.71 15.21 0.14
C GLY A 31 -7.31 14.78 -1.28
N LEU A 32 -6.19 14.06 -1.43
CA LEU A 32 -5.67 13.58 -2.72
C LEU A 32 -6.13 12.16 -3.07
N VAL A 33 -6.91 11.52 -2.21
CA VAL A 33 -7.30 10.11 -2.32
C VAL A 33 -8.81 10.01 -2.17
N ASP A 34 -9.48 9.62 -3.25
CA ASP A 34 -10.94 9.45 -3.28
C ASP A 34 -11.38 8.08 -2.75
N SER A 35 -10.59 7.03 -3.01
CA SER A 35 -10.86 5.66 -2.57
C SER A 35 -9.57 4.88 -2.34
N VAL A 36 -9.65 3.84 -1.51
CA VAL A 36 -8.51 2.97 -1.17
C VAL A 36 -8.94 1.52 -1.26
N VAL A 37 -8.08 0.70 -1.85
CA VAL A 37 -8.06 -0.76 -1.70
C VAL A 37 -6.68 -1.17 -1.21
N PHE A 38 -6.61 -2.14 -0.31
CA PHE A 38 -5.34 -2.68 0.17
C PHE A 38 -5.33 -4.21 0.18
N VAL A 39 -4.11 -4.76 0.04
CA VAL A 39 -3.81 -6.17 0.24
C VAL A 39 -2.64 -6.24 1.22
N ALA A 40 -2.85 -6.82 2.39
CA ALA A 40 -1.86 -6.93 3.44
C ALA A 40 -1.57 -8.40 3.77
N ARG A 41 -0.29 -8.79 3.79
CA ARG A 41 0.14 -10.10 4.28
C ARG A 41 0.47 -10.02 5.76
N GLN A 42 -0.16 -10.88 6.55
CA GLN A 42 0.12 -11.01 7.98
C GLN A 42 1.30 -11.96 8.25
N PRO A 43 1.93 -11.90 9.43
CA PRO A 43 3.05 -12.77 9.78
C PRO A 43 2.73 -14.28 9.74
N ASN A 44 1.46 -14.66 9.96
CA ASN A 44 0.97 -16.04 9.85
C ASN A 44 0.78 -16.51 8.38
N GLY A 45 1.05 -15.65 7.40
CA GLY A 45 0.86 -15.92 5.97
C GLY A 45 -0.55 -15.60 5.45
N GLU A 46 -1.48 -15.21 6.32
CA GLU A 46 -2.83 -14.82 5.92
C GLU A 46 -2.81 -13.54 5.09
N ILE A 47 -3.66 -13.49 4.06
CA ILE A 47 -3.87 -12.29 3.26
C ILE A 47 -5.17 -11.63 3.70
N LYS A 48 -5.08 -10.37 4.13
CA LYS A 48 -6.24 -9.54 4.42
C LYS A 48 -6.40 -8.48 3.34
N VAL A 49 -7.63 -8.36 2.86
CA VAL A 49 -8.04 -7.31 1.91
C VAL A 49 -9.10 -6.42 2.56
N GLY A 50 -9.12 -5.16 2.14
CA GLY A 50 -10.15 -4.21 2.57
C GLY A 50 -10.17 -3.01 1.63
N TRP A 51 -11.28 -2.30 1.64
CA TRP A 51 -11.52 -1.15 0.77
C TRP A 51 -12.47 -0.14 1.42
N SER A 52 -12.41 1.10 0.95
CA SER A 52 -13.37 2.16 1.30
C SER A 52 -14.67 2.03 0.52
N ASP A 53 -15.73 2.74 0.92
CA ASP A 53 -17.07 2.67 0.31
C ASP A 53 -17.05 2.98 -1.20
N THR A 54 -17.01 1.93 -2.02
CA THR A 54 -16.77 1.95 -3.48
C THR A 54 -17.41 0.68 -4.07
N LEU A 55 -17.81 0.70 -5.35
CA LEU A 55 -18.39 -0.47 -6.00
C LEU A 55 -17.35 -1.59 -6.18
N ASP A 56 -17.76 -2.85 -6.01
CA ASP A 56 -16.89 -4.03 -6.15
C ASP A 56 -16.10 -4.05 -7.48
N THR A 57 -16.71 -3.59 -8.57
CA THR A 57 -16.07 -3.51 -9.89
C THR A 57 -14.95 -2.49 -9.97
N GLU A 58 -15.10 -1.35 -9.28
CA GLU A 58 -14.09 -0.30 -9.24
C GLU A 58 -12.89 -0.75 -8.39
N ILE A 59 -13.14 -1.47 -7.29
CA ILE A 59 -12.10 -2.06 -6.43
C ILE A 59 -11.24 -3.06 -7.21
N ILE A 60 -11.87 -3.94 -7.98
CA ILE A 60 -11.15 -4.89 -8.86
C ILE A 60 -10.32 -4.11 -9.88
N GLY A 61 -10.91 -3.09 -10.52
CA GLY A 61 -10.21 -2.22 -11.46
C GLY A 61 -8.97 -1.57 -10.85
N LEU A 62 -9.08 -1.03 -9.63
CA LEU A 62 -7.96 -0.42 -8.90
C LEU A 62 -6.84 -1.43 -8.62
N LEU A 63 -7.17 -2.66 -8.21
CA LEU A 63 -6.18 -3.72 -7.99
C LEU A 63 -5.46 -4.12 -9.28
N GLU A 64 -6.18 -4.23 -10.40
CA GLU A 64 -5.56 -4.55 -11.70
C GLU A 64 -4.62 -3.43 -12.16
N CYS A 65 -5.05 -2.17 -12.06
CA CYS A 65 -4.21 -1.01 -12.36
C CYS A 65 -2.93 -0.99 -11.50
N GLY A 66 -3.07 -1.19 -10.18
CA GLY A 66 -1.94 -1.23 -9.26
C GLY A 66 -0.94 -2.34 -9.59
N LYS A 67 -1.43 -3.56 -9.87
CA LYS A 67 -0.58 -4.69 -10.30
C LYS A 67 0.19 -4.34 -11.58
N HIS A 68 -0.49 -3.77 -12.57
CA HIS A 68 0.12 -3.40 -13.85
C HIS A 68 1.22 -2.34 -13.69
N MET A 69 1.01 -1.37 -12.80
CA MET A 69 2.03 -0.36 -12.49
C MET A 69 3.28 -0.97 -11.86
N VAL A 70 3.11 -1.87 -10.88
CA VAL A 70 4.23 -2.57 -10.22
C VAL A 70 5.01 -3.42 -11.22
N ILE A 71 4.31 -4.19 -12.07
CA ILE A 71 4.97 -5.02 -13.09
C ILE A 71 5.81 -4.15 -14.03
N ARG A 72 5.26 -3.02 -14.51
CA ARG A 72 5.98 -2.08 -15.37
C ARG A 72 7.19 -1.44 -14.71
N GLU A 73 7.15 -1.20 -13.40
CA GLU A 73 8.29 -0.67 -12.65
C GLU A 73 9.41 -1.70 -12.52
N MET A 74 9.08 -3.00 -12.41
CA MET A 74 10.05 -4.09 -12.38
C MET A 74 10.74 -4.36 -13.73
N GLU A 75 10.09 -3.98 -14.83
CA GLU A 75 10.61 -4.16 -16.19
C GLU A 75 11.55 -3.03 -16.65
N ARG A 76 11.74 -1.98 -15.84
CA ARG A 76 12.64 -0.84 -16.10
C ARG A 76 14.01 -1.05 -15.46
#